data_AF-A0A972DIR7-F1
#
_entry.id   AF-A0A972DIR7-F1
#
_cell.length_a   1.000
_cell.length_b   1.000
_cell.length_c   1.000
_cell.angle_alpha   90.00
_cell.angle_beta   90.00
_cell.angle_gamma   90.00
#
_symmetry.space_group_name_H-M   'P 1'
#
loop_
_entity.id
_entity.type
_entity.pdbx_description
1 polymer ?
#
loop_
_entity_poly.entity_id
_entity_poly.type
_entity_poly.pdbx_seq_one_letter_code
_entity_poly.pdbx_strand_id
1 'polypeptide(L)' 'YTIIDKRNPETESEKVQLSNFSIIQDRETKEMEIHLTKYGANLNEVFSADAWKYTVIFDD' A
#
# COMPACT_ATOMS: atom_id res chain seq x y z
N TYR A 1 -8.05 3.98 14.34
CA TYR A 1 -7.05 3.54 13.34
C TYR A 1 -7.76 3.50 11.99
N THR A 2 -7.09 3.93 10.93
CA THR A 2 -7.64 3.84 9.57
C THR A 2 -7.05 2.61 8.90
N ILE A 3 -7.91 1.67 8.49
CA ILE A 3 -7.47 0.51 7.68
C ILE A 3 -7.43 0.97 6.23
N ILE A 4 -6.23 1.10 5.69
CA ILE A 4 -6.02 1.45 4.28
C ILE A 4 -6.01 0.22 3.37
N ASP A 5 -5.77 -0.97 3.94
CA ASP A 5 -5.76 -2.22 3.21
C ASP A 5 -7.18 -2.74 2.99
N LYS A 6 -7.76 -2.47 1.82
CA LYS A 6 -9.08 -2.95 1.39
C LYS A 6 -8.95 -4.19 0.52
N ARG A 7 -8.31 -5.24 1.03
CA ARG A 7 -8.13 -6.47 0.24
C ARG A 7 -9.48 -7.03 -0.22
N ASN A 8 -9.53 -7.48 -1.47
CA ASN A 8 -10.65 -8.25 -2.00
C ASN A 8 -10.30 -9.74 -2.00
N PRO A 9 -10.79 -10.54 -1.03
CA PRO A 9 -10.44 -11.95 -0.93
C PRO A 9 -10.93 -12.81 -2.11
N GLU A 10 -11.86 -12.32 -2.93
CA GLU A 10 -12.33 -13.02 -4.12
C GLU A 10 -11.35 -12.93 -5.29
N THR A 11 -10.56 -11.86 -5.35
CA THR A 11 -9.63 -11.58 -6.46
C THR A 11 -8.17 -11.59 -6.03
N GLU A 12 -7.90 -11.52 -4.72
CA GLU A 12 -6.57 -11.35 -4.16
C GLU A 12 -6.13 -12.56 -3.33
N SER A 13 -4.92 -13.01 -3.63
CA SER A 13 -4.24 -14.14 -2.99
C SER A 13 -3.91 -13.87 -1.53
N GLU A 14 -4.06 -14.91 -0.70
CA GLU A 14 -3.54 -14.91 0.68
C GLU A 14 -2.00 -14.83 0.75
N LYS A 15 -1.31 -15.10 -0.36
CA LYS A 15 0.16 -15.04 -0.47
C LYS A 15 0.70 -13.64 -0.77
N VAL A 16 -0.16 -12.62 -0.81
CA VAL A 16 0.24 -11.24 -1.08
C VAL A 16 1.37 -10.80 -0.16
N GLN A 17 2.40 -10.18 -0.73
CA GLN A 17 3.50 -9.60 0.00
C GLN A 17 3.37 -8.07 0.03
N LEU A 18 3.43 -7.51 1.24
CA LEU A 18 3.39 -6.06 1.50
C LEU A 18 4.76 -5.52 1.94
N SER A 19 5.82 -6.33 1.85
CA SER A 19 7.18 -6.00 2.29
C SER A 19 7.88 -4.94 1.42
N ASN A 20 7.33 -4.64 0.25
CA ASN A 20 7.84 -3.64 -0.68
C ASN A 20 7.09 -2.33 -0.44
N PHE A 21 7.39 -1.68 0.67
CA PHE A 21 6.85 -0.37 0.99
C PHE A 21 7.95 0.65 1.27
N SER A 22 7.61 1.92 1.11
CA SER A 22 8.48 3.04 1.46
C SER A 22 7.66 4.14 2.10
N ILE A 23 8.24 4.78 3.10
CA ILE A 23 7.62 5.91 3.79
C ILE A 23 8.56 7.09 3.65
N ILE A 24 8.04 8.20 3.14
CA ILE A 24 8.76 9.46 2.98
C ILE A 24 7.98 10.49 3.79
N GLN A 25 8.66 11.26 4.62
CA GLN A 25 8.02 12.33 5.39
C GLN A 25 8.73 13.66 5.12
N ASP A 26 7.93 14.68 4.83
CA ASP A 26 8.40 16.05 4.84
C ASP A 26 8.55 16.54 6.29
N ARG A 27 9.73 17.05 6.62
CA ARG A 27 10.04 17.48 7.99
C ARG A 27 9.32 18.77 8.38
N GLU A 28 9.11 19.67 7.43
CA GLU A 28 8.54 21.01 7.62
C GLU A 28 7.01 20.92 7.66
N THR A 29 6.39 20.26 6.68
CA THR A 29 4.93 20.17 6.56
C THR A 29 4.33 18.99 7.31
N LYS A 30 5.15 18.02 7.75
CA LYS A 30 4.73 16.74 8.37
C LYS A 30 3.93 15.82 7.45
N GLU A 31 3.72 16.19 6.19
CA GLU A 31 3.09 15.35 5.19
C GLU A 31 3.89 14.05 5.03
N MET A 32 3.16 12.94 4.93
CA MET A 32 3.75 11.62 4.77
C MET A 32 3.23 10.95 3.51
N GLU A 33 4.14 10.47 2.68
CA GLU A 33 3.84 9.61 1.55
C GLU A 33 4.17 8.16 1.91
N ILE A 34 3.22 7.26 1.64
CA ILE A 34 3.38 5.82 1.79
C ILE A 34 3.21 5.19 0.41
N HIS A 35 4.27 4.54 -0.05
CA HIS A 35 4.27 3.74 -1.27
C HIS A 35 4.14 2.29 -0.88
N LEU A 36 3.20 1.56 -1.48
CA LEU A 36 2.94 0.17 -1.18
C LEU A 36 2.75 -0.62 -2.46
N THR A 37 3.52 -1.70 -2.62
CA THR A 37 3.34 -2.66 -3.70
C THR A 37 2.71 -3.93 -3.17
N LYS A 38 1.65 -4.42 -3.82
CA LYS A 38 0.96 -5.67 -3.48
C LYS A 38 1.42 -6.82 -4.39
N TYR A 39 2.65 -7.28 -4.19
CA TYR A 39 3.22 -8.35 -5.02
C TYR A 39 2.53 -9.69 -4.76
N GLY A 40 2.21 -10.44 -5.82
CA GLY A 40 1.54 -11.73 -5.73
C GLY A 40 0.08 -11.64 -5.25
N ALA A 41 -0.52 -10.45 -5.25
CA ALA A 41 -1.94 -10.28 -4.94
C ALA A 41 -2.84 -10.87 -6.03
N ASN A 42 -2.54 -10.63 -7.30
CA ASN A 42 -3.39 -11.13 -8.39
C ASN A 42 -3.29 -12.66 -8.52
N LEU A 43 -4.42 -13.35 -8.33
CA LEU A 43 -4.52 -14.81 -8.42
C LEU A 43 -4.22 -15.36 -9.83
N ASN A 44 -4.46 -14.57 -10.88
CA ASN A 44 -4.31 -14.99 -12.27
C ASN A 44 -2.94 -14.59 -12.86
N GLU A 45 -2.25 -13.61 -12.27
CA GLU A 45 -1.01 -13.04 -12.80
C GLU A 45 0.02 -12.78 -11.70
N VAL A 46 0.74 -13.82 -11.28
CA VAL A 46 1.65 -13.80 -10.11
C VAL A 46 2.78 -12.75 -10.20
N PHE A 47 3.26 -12.45 -11.41
CA PHE A 47 4.34 -11.48 -11.61
C PHE A 47 3.84 -10.04 -11.83
N SER A 48 2.52 -9.83 -11.77
CA SER A 48 1.94 -8.49 -11.71
C SER A 48 1.87 -7.99 -10.27
N ALA A 49 1.84 -6.66 -10.10
CA ALA A 49 1.63 -6.06 -8.80
C ALA A 49 0.98 -4.68 -8.96
N ASP A 50 -0.01 -4.40 -8.12
CA ASP A 50 -0.55 -3.05 -7.98
C ASP A 50 0.37 -2.21 -7.08
N ALA A 51 0.61 -0.97 -7.50
CA ALA A 51 1.36 0.02 -6.74
C ALA A 51 0.41 1.13 -6.29
N TRP A 52 0.42 1.40 -4.98
CA TRP A 52 -0.42 2.41 -4.35
C TRP A 52 0.44 3.51 -3.76
N LYS A 53 -0.02 4.76 -3.89
CA LYS A 53 0.51 5.91 -3.17
C LYS A 53 -0.57 6.49 -2.26
N TYR A 54 -0.27 6.57 -0.97
CA TYR A 54 -1.10 7.23 0.01
C TYR A 54 -0.40 8.51 0.47
N THR A 55 -1.15 9.60 0.53
CA THR A 55 -0.71 10.85 1.16
C THR A 55 -1.47 11.01 2.47
N VAL A 56 -0.75 11.11 3.58
CA VAL A 56 -1.29 11.32 4.91
C VAL A 56 -0.95 12.74 5.33
N ILE A 57 -1.99 13.52 5.59
CA ILE A 57 -1.90 14.88 6.10
C ILE A 57 -2.44 14.83 7.54
N PHE A 58 -1.71 15.45 8.46
CA PHE A 58 -2.12 15.56 9.86
C PHE A 58 -2.74 16.94 10.04
N ASP A 59 -4.02 16.99 10.38
CA ASP A 59 -4.67 18.22 10.86
C ASP A 59 -4.30 18.43 12.35
N ASP A 60 -4.19 19.69 12.78
CA ASP A 60 -3.96 20.08 14.18
C ASP A 60 -5.12 19.71 15.12
#